data_AF-A0A0R3LYA8-F1
#
_entry.id   AF-A0A0R3LYA8-F1
#
_cell.length_a   1.000
_cell.length_b   1.000
_cell.length_c   1.000
_cell.angle_alpha   90.00
_cell.angle_beta   90.00
_cell.angle_gamma   90.00
#
_symmetry.space_group_name_H-M   'P 1'
#
loop_
_entity.id
_entity.type
_entity.pdbx_description
1 polymer ?
#
loop_
_entity_poly.entity_id
_entity_poly.type
_entity_poly.pdbx_seq_one_letter_code
_entity_poly.pdbx_strand_id
1 'polypeptide(L)' 'MPWSTPFDNPIPLRSGGRLATLQQAADYVMALPEKVQHEAHWQVAVENLINAAETGGGWLMFARIAMMQALNADGKEG' A
#
# COMPACT_ATOMS: atom_id res chain seq x y z
N MET A 1 -14.49 -5.54 2.25
CA MET A 1 -13.88 -6.14 1.03
C MET A 1 -12.85 -7.19 1.44
N PRO A 2 -12.80 -8.37 0.82
CA PRO A 2 -11.75 -9.34 1.12
C PRO A 2 -10.36 -8.76 0.80
N TRP A 3 -9.33 -9.17 1.53
CA TRP A 3 -7.95 -8.77 1.22
C TRP A 3 -7.49 -9.19 -0.19
N SER A 4 -8.13 -10.21 -0.78
CA SER A 4 -7.93 -10.58 -2.18
C SER A 4 -8.52 -9.60 -3.19
N THR A 5 -9.21 -8.53 -2.75
CA THR A 5 -9.81 -7.53 -3.64
C THR A 5 -8.72 -6.84 -4.46
N PRO A 6 -8.86 -6.81 -5.80
CA PRO A 6 -7.95 -6.11 -6.67
C PRO A 6 -8.17 -4.60 -6.59
N PHE A 7 -7.09 -3.83 -6.82
CA PHE A 7 -7.21 -2.42 -7.15
C PHE A 7 -7.69 -2.25 -8.59
N ASP A 8 -8.50 -1.23 -8.85
CA ASP A 8 -8.91 -0.86 -10.22
C ASP A 8 -7.69 -0.59 -11.12
N ASN A 9 -6.67 0.04 -10.53
CA ASN A 9 -5.37 0.27 -11.15
C ASN A 9 -4.28 -0.27 -10.22
N PRO A 10 -3.53 -1.33 -10.62
CA PRO A 10 -2.43 -1.83 -9.81
C PRO A 10 -1.38 -0.76 -9.47
N ILE A 11 -0.68 -0.96 -8.36
CA ILE A 11 0.39 -0.06 -7.89
C ILE A 11 1.71 -0.52 -8.51
N PRO A 12 2.38 0.26 -9.38
CA PRO A 12 3.66 -0.14 -9.97
C PRO A 12 4.81 -0.05 -8.95
N LEU A 13 5.75 -0.99 -9.02
CA LEU A 13 6.99 -0.96 -8.23
C LEU A 13 8.16 -0.47 -9.09
N ARG A 14 9.11 0.26 -8.47
CA ARG A 14 10.30 0.77 -9.17
C ARG A 14 11.23 -0.33 -9.66
N SER A 15 11.32 -1.44 -8.93
CA SER A 15 12.09 -2.64 -9.30
C SER A 15 11.49 -3.45 -10.45
N GLY A 16 10.34 -3.01 -10.98
CA GLY A 16 9.52 -3.77 -11.92
C GLY A 16 8.44 -4.58 -11.19
N GLY A 17 7.35 -4.85 -11.91
CA GLY A 17 6.17 -5.51 -11.35
C GLY A 17 5.14 -4.54 -10.76
N ARG A 18 4.10 -5.12 -10.14
CA ARG A 18 2.95 -4.37 -9.59
C ARG A 18 2.28 -5.11 -8.45
N LEU A 19 1.74 -4.35 -7.50
CA LEU A 19 0.85 -4.84 -6.44
C LEU A 19 -0.59 -4.71 -6.95
N ALA A 20 -1.25 -5.84 -7.17
CA ALA A 20 -2.58 -5.91 -7.78
C ALA A 20 -3.72 -5.96 -6.76
N THR A 21 -3.47 -6.44 -5.53
CA THR A 21 -4.50 -6.62 -4.49
C THR A 21 -4.13 -5.95 -3.18
N LEU A 22 -5.13 -5.74 -2.31
CA LEU A 22 -4.91 -5.26 -0.93
C LEU A 22 -3.95 -6.17 -0.17
N GLN A 23 -4.07 -7.50 -0.32
CA GLN A 23 -3.17 -8.47 0.29
C GLN A 23 -1.73 -8.26 -0.18
N GLN A 24 -1.49 -8.16 -1.48
CA GLN A 24 -0.14 -7.94 -2.01
C GLN A 24 0.47 -6.62 -1.51
N ALA A 25 -0.36 -5.58 -1.34
CA ALA A 25 0.08 -4.32 -0.75
C ALA A 25 0.44 -4.47 0.73
N ALA A 26 -0.38 -5.16 1.53
CA ALA A 26 -0.06 -5.44 2.92
C ALA A 26 1.21 -6.31 3.06
N ASP A 27 1.34 -7.37 2.26
CA ASP A 27 2.51 -8.24 2.24
C ASP A 27 3.79 -7.47 1.90
N TYR A 28 3.70 -6.52 0.97
CA TYR A 28 4.81 -5.63 0.64
C TYR A 28 5.27 -4.83 1.87
N VAL A 29 4.33 -4.20 2.59
CA VAL A 29 4.67 -3.42 3.79
C VAL A 29 5.25 -4.31 4.88
N MET A 30 4.65 -5.47 5.14
CA MET A 30 5.13 -6.42 6.15
C MET A 30 6.54 -6.98 5.86
N ALA A 31 6.98 -6.95 4.61
CA ALA A 31 8.31 -7.38 4.20
C ALA A 31 9.39 -6.28 4.38
N LEU A 32 9.00 -5.02 4.64
CA LEU A 32 9.96 -3.93 4.88
C LEU A 32 10.69 -4.13 6.22
N PRO A 33 11.87 -3.52 6.42
CA PRO A 33 12.49 -3.48 7.74
C PRO A 33 11.57 -2.80 8.77
N GLU A 34 11.53 -3.31 10.00
CA GLU A 34 10.63 -2.81 11.05
C GLU A 34 10.72 -1.29 11.26
N LYS A 35 11.94 -0.74 11.21
CA LYS A 35 12.16 0.71 11.32
C LYS A 35 11.42 1.49 10.21
N VAL A 36 11.47 0.98 8.99
CA VAL A 36 10.82 1.58 7.81
C VAL A 36 9.31 1.43 7.91
N GLN A 37 8.82 0.26 8.33
CA GLN A 37 7.38 0.03 8.54
C GLN A 37 6.75 1.07 9.49
N HIS A 38 7.48 1.50 10.51
CA HIS A 38 7.01 2.48 11.50
C HIS A 38 7.11 3.94 11.02
N GLU A 39 7.64 4.21 9.83
CA GLU A 39 7.65 5.55 9.28
C GLU A 39 6.23 6.02 8.94
N ALA A 40 5.98 7.31 9.13
CA ALA A 40 4.61 7.85 9.11
C ALA A 40 3.87 7.57 7.79
N HIS A 41 4.58 7.61 6.66
CA HIS A 41 3.96 7.36 5.36
C HIS A 41 3.55 5.88 5.18
N TRP A 42 4.29 4.93 5.77
CA TRP A 42 3.92 3.51 5.76
C TRP A 42 2.76 3.22 6.70
N GLN A 43 2.72 3.85 7.87
CA GLN A 43 1.59 3.74 8.80
C GLN A 43 0.28 4.25 8.17
N VAL A 44 0.33 5.40 7.49
CA VAL A 44 -0.83 5.94 6.74
C VAL A 44 -1.26 4.98 5.62
N ALA A 45 -0.32 4.35 4.93
CA ALA A 45 -0.64 3.36 3.90
C ALA A 45 -1.35 2.13 4.47
N VAL A 46 -0.87 1.59 5.59
CA VAL A 46 -1.50 0.45 6.29
C VAL A 46 -2.90 0.81 6.78
N GLU A 47 -3.08 1.98 7.39
CA GLU A 47 -4.41 2.43 7.85
C GLU A 47 -5.40 2.49 6.69
N ASN A 48 -4.99 3.02 5.54
CA ASN A 48 -5.86 3.06 4.36
C ASN A 48 -6.15 1.67 3.77
N LEU A 49 -5.18 0.74 3.81
CA LEU A 49 -5.41 -0.65 3.42
C LEU A 49 -6.45 -1.34 4.31
N ILE A 50 -6.37 -1.12 5.62
CA ILE A 50 -7.36 -1.63 6.59
C ILE A 50 -8.73 -1.03 6.32
N ASN A 51 -8.83 0.30 6.19
CA ASN A 51 -10.09 0.97 5.86
C ASN A 51 -10.70 0.47 4.54
N ALA A 52 -9.88 0.16 3.53
CA ALA A 52 -10.33 -0.44 2.29
C ALA A 52 -10.83 -1.88 2.47
N ALA A 53 -10.16 -2.70 3.28
CA ALA A 53 -10.60 -4.04 3.60
C ALA A 53 -11.91 -4.04 4.42
N GLU A 54 -12.10 -3.08 5.32
CA GLU A 54 -13.31 -3.02 6.15
C GLU A 54 -14.49 -2.39 5.40
N THR A 55 -14.28 -1.24 4.77
CA THR A 55 -15.35 -0.41 4.20
C THR A 55 -15.51 -0.58 2.68
N GLY A 56 -14.40 -0.76 1.95
CA GLY A 56 -14.41 -0.82 0.49
C GLY A 56 -14.77 0.50 -0.19
N GLY A 57 -15.21 0.44 -1.45
CA GLY A 57 -15.58 1.61 -2.23
C GLY A 57 -14.40 2.56 -2.46
N GLY A 58 -14.61 3.86 -2.22
CA GLY A 58 -13.59 4.91 -2.43
C GLY A 58 -12.29 4.69 -1.66
N TRP A 59 -12.33 3.90 -0.58
CA TRP A 59 -11.15 3.53 0.20
C TRP A 59 -10.13 2.71 -0.61
N LEU A 60 -10.54 1.98 -1.65
CA LEU A 60 -9.59 1.29 -2.54
C LEU A 60 -8.67 2.29 -3.26
N MET A 61 -9.22 3.45 -3.68
CA MET A 61 -8.43 4.52 -4.29
C MET A 61 -7.52 5.19 -3.27
N PHE A 62 -8.02 5.44 -2.05
CA PHE A 62 -7.19 6.05 -0.99
C PHE A 62 -6.04 5.14 -0.58
N ALA A 63 -6.28 3.84 -0.41
CA ALA A 63 -5.25 2.83 -0.18
C ALA A 63 -4.19 2.84 -1.29
N ARG A 64 -4.63 2.87 -2.56
CA ARG A 64 -3.71 2.97 -3.70
C ARG A 64 -2.84 4.23 -3.64
N ILE A 65 -3.45 5.38 -3.38
CA ILE A 65 -2.75 6.67 -3.31
C ILE A 65 -1.74 6.68 -2.16
N ALA A 66 -2.15 6.23 -0.96
CA ALA A 66 -1.29 6.19 0.21
C ALA A 66 -0.07 5.27 -0.02
N MET A 67 -0.26 4.09 -0.61
CA MET A 67 0.84 3.21 -1.00
C MET A 67 1.79 3.86 -2.01
N MET A 68 1.26 4.56 -3.02
CA MET A 68 2.10 5.29 -3.98
C MET A 68 2.88 6.44 -3.35
N GLN A 69 2.31 7.12 -2.35
CA GLN A 69 3.02 8.17 -1.62
C GLN A 69 4.15 7.58 -0.78
N ALA A 70 3.90 6.49 -0.06
CA ALA A 70 4.91 5.78 0.72
C ALA A 70 6.09 5.32 -0.14
N LEU A 71 5.81 4.62 -1.25
CA LEU A 71 6.84 4.19 -2.21
C LEU A 71 7.67 5.34 -2.79
N ASN A 72 7.08 6.53 -2.93
CA ASN A 72 7.76 7.71 -3.45
C ASN A 72 8.55 8.47 -2.38
N ALA A 73 8.19 8.34 -1.11
CA ALA A 73 8.92 8.92 0.01
C ALA A 73 10.25 8.18 0.22
N ASP A 74 10.22 6.86 0.35
CA ASP A 74 11.43 6.02 0.49
C ASP A 74 12.41 6.20 -0.66
N GLY A 75 11.88 6.30 -1.88
CA GLY A 75 12.70 6.45 -3.07
C GLY A 75 13.33 7.84 -3.25
N LYS A 76 13.17 8.76 -2.30
CA LYS A 76 13.85 10.06 -2.24
C LYS A 76 14.93 10.13 -1.16
N GLU A 77 14.98 9.16 -0.26
CA GLU A 77 15.96 9.10 0.84
C GLU A 77 17.16 8.16 0.55
N GLY A 78 17.13 7.46 -0.59
CA GLY A 78 18.22 6.60 -1.10
C GLY A 78 19.13 7.27 -2.12
#